data_AF-A0A532CN84-F1
#
_entry.id   AF-A0A532CN84-F1
#
_cell.length_a   1.000
_cell.length_b   1.000
_cell.length_c   1.000
_cell.angle_alpha   90.00
_cell.angle_beta   90.00
_cell.angle_gamma   90.00
#
_symmetry.space_group_name_H-M   'P 1'
#
loop_
_entity.id
_entity.type
_entity.pdbx_description
1 polymer ?
#
loop_
_entity_poly.entity_id
_entity_poly.type
_entity_poly.pdbx_seq_one_letter_code
_entity_poly.pdbx_strand_id
1 'polypeptide(L)' 'MITEYYMDLEDDTGRIGITGMRCTSCGEVVDPVILRNRLDPTPDLLHGAKQRKYAQRFDQGTADGQDQSRQIK' A
#
# COMPACT_ATOMS: atom_id res chain seq x y z
N MET A 1 -13.05 -7.23 17.86
CA MET A 1 -12.91 -7.19 16.38
C MET A 1 -12.69 -8.61 15.88
N ILE A 2 -13.13 -8.89 14.66
CA ILE A 2 -12.96 -10.20 14.02
C ILE A 2 -12.28 -10.03 12.66
N THR A 3 -11.46 -11.00 12.28
CA THR A 3 -10.80 -11.01 10.97
C THR A 3 -11.76 -11.54 9.92
N GLU A 4 -11.95 -10.79 8.84
CA GLU A 4 -12.79 -11.15 7.70
C GLU A 4 -12.00 -10.91 6.40
N TYR A 5 -12.35 -11.66 5.35
CA TYR A 5 -11.79 -11.49 4.01
C TYR A 5 -12.73 -10.63 3.16
N TYR A 6 -12.18 -9.59 2.55
CA TYR A 6 -12.91 -8.67 1.68
C TYR A 6 -12.35 -8.77 0.26
N MET A 7 -13.25 -8.81 -0.72
CA MET A 7 -12.88 -8.73 -2.13
C MET A 7 -13.15 -7.32 -2.63
N ASP A 8 -12.19 -6.77 -3.35
CA ASP A 8 -12.41 -5.56 -4.13
C ASP A 8 -13.33 -5.92 -5.30
N LEU A 9 -14.50 -5.29 -5.33
CA LEU A 9 -15.50 -5.47 -6.39
C LEU A 9 -15.31 -4.46 -7.53
N GLU A 10 -14.47 -3.45 -7.35
CA GLU A 10 -14.16 -2.44 -8.35
C GLU A 10 -13.01 -2.88 -9.26
N ASP A 11 -12.15 -3.79 -8.77
CA ASP A 11 -11.24 -4.55 -9.63
C ASP A 11 -11.99 -5.70 -10.32
N ASP A 12 -12.39 -5.47 -11.58
CA ASP A 12 -13.09 -6.45 -12.45
C ASP A 12 -12.37 -7.81 -12.57
N THR A 13 -11.10 -7.90 -12.15
CA THR A 13 -10.37 -9.17 -12.15
C THR A 13 -10.74 -10.09 -10.98
N GLY A 14 -11.33 -9.55 -9.91
CA GLY A 14 -11.60 -10.28 -8.67
C GLY A 14 -10.34 -10.83 -7.99
N ARG A 15 -9.16 -10.31 -8.34
CA ARG A 15 -7.85 -10.82 -7.87
C ARG A 15 -7.35 -10.12 -6.62
N ILE A 16 -7.87 -8.93 -6.33
CA ILE A 16 -7.47 -8.17 -5.15
C ILE A 16 -8.46 -8.48 -4.02
N GLY A 17 -7.99 -9.30 -3.07
CA GLY A 17 -8.66 -9.48 -1.80
C GLY A 17 -7.77 -9.04 -0.65
N ILE A 18 -8.38 -8.41 0.35
CA ILE A 18 -7.72 -7.90 1.54
C ILE A 18 -8.26 -8.60 2.78
N THR A 19 -7.40 -8.76 3.78
CA THR A 19 -7.82 -9.25 5.10
C THR A 19 -8.03 -8.04 6.01
N GLY A 20 -9.26 -7.83 6.46
CA GLY A 20 -9.63 -6.71 7.31
C GLY A 20 -10.11 -7.15 8.69
N MET A 21 -10.12 -6.21 9.64
CA MET A 21 -10.67 -6.39 10.97
C MET A 21 -11.99 -5.63 11.08
N ARG A 22 -13.09 -6.34 11.33
CA ARG A 22 -14.41 -5.73 11.54
C ARG A 22 -14.71 -5.57 13.01
N CYS A 23 -15.24 -4.41 13.37
CA CYS A 23 -15.87 -4.20 14.66
C CYS A 23 -17.25 -4.87 14.67
N THR A 24 -17.46 -5.80 15.60
CA THR A 24 -18.76 -6.47 15.77
C THR A 24 -19.82 -5.54 16.34
N SER A 25 -19.42 -4.42 16.97
CA SER A 25 -20.35 -3.49 17.61
C SER A 25 -20.80 -2.35 16.70
N CYS A 26 -19.90 -1.76 15.89
CA CYS A 26 -20.22 -0.62 15.02
C CYS A 26 -20.13 -0.93 13.52
N GLY A 27 -19.60 -2.09 13.12
CA GLY A 27 -19.46 -2.46 11.71
C GLY A 27 -18.26 -1.85 10.98
N GLU A 28 -17.50 -0.94 11.59
CA GLU A 28 -16.29 -0.38 10.98
C GLU A 28 -15.29 -1.49 10.60
N VAL A 29 -14.75 -1.40 9.39
CA VAL A 29 -13.71 -2.30 8.87
C VAL A 29 -12.41 -1.51 8.76
N VAL A 30 -11.33 -2.08 9.30
CA VAL A 30 -10.01 -1.46 9.29
C VAL A 30 -8.94 -2.50 8.98
N ASP A 31 -7.92 -2.11 8.23
CA ASP A 31 -6.74 -2.94 8.02
C ASP A 31 -5.96 -3.12 9.36
N PRO A 32 -5.48 -4.34 9.69
CA PRO A 32 -4.77 -4.59 10.95
C PRO A 32 -3.51 -3.72 11.16
N VAL A 33 -2.78 -3.41 10.09
CA VAL A 33 -1.59 -2.56 10.14
C VAL A 33 -1.99 -1.12 10.42
N ILE A 34 -3.04 -0.63 9.76
CA ILE A 34 -3.60 0.70 10.04
C ILE A 34 -4.06 0.79 11.50
N LEU A 35 -4.77 -0.22 12.00
CA LEU A 35 -5.21 -0.26 13.39
C LEU A 35 -4.02 -0.24 14.36
N ARG A 36 -2.99 -1.04 14.10
CA ARG A 36 -1.76 -1.05 14.90
C ARG A 36 -1.10 0.33 14.93
N ASN A 37 -0.97 1.00 13.78
CA ASN A 37 -0.37 2.33 13.70
C ASN A 37 -1.19 3.41 14.41
N ARG A 38 -2.52 3.22 14.58
CA ARG A 38 -3.37 4.12 15.37
C ARG A 38 -3.18 3.90 16.87
N LEU A 39 -3.08 2.64 17.30
CA LEU A 39 -2.94 2.26 18.71
C LEU A 39 -1.52 2.53 19.25
N ASP A 40 -0.51 2.32 18.41
CA ASP A 40 0.90 2.54 18.70
C ASP A 40 1.48 3.45 17.61
N PRO A 41 1.20 4.76 17.68
CA PRO A 41 1.65 5.70 16.67
C PRO A 41 3.18 5.68 16.60
N THR A 42 3.69 5.59 15.38
CA THR A 42 5.14 5.66 15.17
C THR A 42 5.64 6.99 15.75
N PRO A 43 6.72 6.99 16.55
CA PRO A 43 7.24 8.21 17.15
C PRO A 43 7.53 9.24 16.05
N ASP A 44 7.23 10.50 16.35
CA ASP A 44 7.37 11.60 15.41
C ASP A 44 8.78 11.63 14.81
N LEU A 45 8.86 11.37 13.51
CA LEU A 45 10.11 11.26 12.77
C LEU A 45 10.79 12.63 12.61
N LEU A 46 10.06 13.73 12.81
CA LEU A 46 10.60 15.10 12.70
C LEU A 46 11.60 15.43 13.81
N HIS A 47 11.54 14.74 14.95
CA HIS A 47 12.29 15.12 16.15
C HIS A 47 13.37 14.10 16.59
N GLY A 48 13.64 13.01 15.86
CA GLY A 48 14.80 12.17 16.22
C GLY A 48 14.88 10.72 15.74
N ALA A 49 14.04 10.25 14.82
CA ALA A 49 14.13 8.86 14.35
C ALA A 49 15.18 8.72 13.23
N LYS A 50 16.24 7.92 13.48
CA LYS A 50 17.18 7.48 12.44
C LYS A 50 16.41 6.99 11.21
N GLN A 51 16.76 7.54 10.04
CA GLN A 51 16.21 7.18 8.73
C GLN A 51 16.12 5.65 8.59
N ARG A 52 14.91 5.15 8.37
CA ARG A 52 14.63 3.74 8.15
C ARG A 52 15.09 3.36 6.74
N LYS A 53 15.98 2.36 6.63
CA LYS A 53 16.66 1.93 5.37
C LYS A 53 15.74 1.32 4.28
N TYR A 54 14.43 1.26 4.49
CA TYR A 54 13.50 0.49 3.65
C TYR A 54 12.55 1.33 2.80
N ALA A 55 12.56 2.66 2.93
CA ALA A 55 11.87 3.51 1.98
C ALA A 55 12.75 3.73 0.74
N GLN A 56 13.04 2.66 -0.01
CA GLN A 56 13.68 2.81 -1.32
C GLN A 56 12.61 3.37 -2.26
N ARG A 57 12.74 4.65 -2.63
CA ARG A 57 11.95 5.25 -3.69
C ARG A 57 12.38 4.57 -5.00
N PHE A 58 11.46 3.89 -5.66
CA PHE A 58 11.65 3.56 -7.06
C PHE A 58 11.29 4.81 -7.84
N ASP A 59 12.30 5.48 -8.39
CA ASP A 59 12.06 6.56 -9.34
C ASP A 59 11.30 5.97 -10.53
N GLN A 60 10.10 6.50 -10.75
CA GLN A 60 9.28 6.17 -11.90
C GLN A 60 9.99 6.73 -13.13
N GLY A 61 10.82 5.88 -13.75
CA GLY A 61 11.51 6.20 -14.99
C GLY A 61 10.49 6.76 -15.98
N THR A 62 10.71 8.00 -16.39
CA THR A 62 10.03 8.62 -17.52
C THR A 62 10.18 7.66 -18.70
N ALA A 63 9.08 7.02 -19.08
CA ALA A 63 8.98 6.28 -20.31
C ALA A 63 9.04 7.29 -21.46
N ASP A 64 10.26 7.70 -21.83
CA ASP A 64 10.51 8.45 -23.05
C ASP A 64 10.35 7.49 -24.22
N GLY A 65 9.13 7.46 -24.76
CA GLY A 65 8.84 6.82 -26.02
C GLY A 65 9.44 7.62 -27.17
N GLN A 66 10.62 7.22 -27.66
CA GLN A 66 11.11 7.56 -28.99
C GLN A 66 11.97 6.40 -29.55
N ASP A 67 11.32 5.38 -30.11
CA ASP A 67 12.00 4.42 -31.00
C ASP A 67 11.97 4.98 -32.43
N GLN A 68 12.93 5.86 -32.72
CA GLN A 68 13.25 6.24 -34.10
C GLN A 68 14.25 5.24 -34.67
N SER A 69 13.72 4.33 -35.48
CA SER A 69 14.35 3.65 -36.61
C SER A 69 15.80 4.07 -36.96
N ARG A 70 16.74 3.11 -36.99
CA ARG A 70 17.84 3.10 -37.99
C ARG A 70 18.56 1.74 -38.12
N GLN A 71 18.39 1.17 -39.31
CA GLN A 71 19.36 0.49 -40.16
C GLN A 71 20.07 -0.78 -39.67
N ILE A 72 19.65 -1.92 -40.23
CA ILE A 72 20.47 -3.12 -40.42
C ILE A 72 21.10 -3.05 -41.81
N LYS A 73 22.43 -2.96 -41.80
CA LYS A 73 23.46 -3.44 -42.74
C LYS A 73 23.15 -3.58 -44.24
#